data_AF-A0AAD4DHP1-F1
#
_entry.id   AF-A0AAD4DHP1-F1
#
_cell.length_a   1.000
_cell.length_b   1.000
_cell.length_c   1.000
_cell.angle_alpha   90.00
_cell.angle_beta   90.00
_cell.angle_gamma   90.00
#
_symmetry.space_group_name_H-M   'P 1'
#
loop_
_entity.id
_entity.type
_entity.pdbx_description
1 polymer ?
#
loop_
_entity_poly.entity_id
_entity_poly.type
_entity_poly.pdbx_seq_one_letter_code
_entity_poly.pdbx_strand_id
1 'polypeptide(L)'
;MHKFALMRSYGVQDHSIVTSEWVGVFDKADEKEWSKNLTALSRKGGVSLKSCLALVKQCEDIGLDNSLRALTTAEAHSGIDSTQFVKLDYAVGILSACGFEDTFATNKVLAEDLKSRIDEIWGWAGLERNMSQICTTLKKRRPRSSNWTFKTKLAFINTVLHAVLGARISGTNSHKSRYRLNHTSSVGTAALEYDAIVQNYWKFLHYDWPIIDRLKHHRTEISAVNDIDSIKKIVLNRLGTIPVFFFLTMIFGTRAYSCPYRNIEKGVMILYVLVKGVSMSDMAQYIPKTLFHTIHKEFYMYNPVAPNLPLTTMLSEMFSILKSRHLAAERNPKLKKSGFRVQVGTDMNNMVLFVSAPAPCKDYNDGTMLLRMGIRNNLYKLDCVALDDGYNLFISKLLDSADELQYENFCYPIRKMRGIALTEEEKAYNEIFGSFRSRIESYFGEMQSTFTKFSHTVVNKVAEKETFSVQYKLACLLMNIKRSVALRNIPTEQHHML
;
A
#
# COMPACT_ATOMS: atom_id res chain seq x y z
N MET A 1 -11.00 20.55 -11.23
CA MET A 1 -11.75 19.38 -10.68
C MET A 1 -11.32 18.00 -11.22
N HIS A 2 -10.51 17.89 -12.28
CA HIS A 2 -10.31 16.64 -13.03
C HIS A 2 -8.88 16.04 -12.97
N LYS A 3 -8.10 16.41 -11.95
CA LYS A 3 -6.77 15.86 -11.60
C LYS A 3 -6.84 14.88 -10.40
N PHE A 4 -7.95 14.95 -9.65
CA PHE A 4 -8.09 14.45 -8.28
C PHE A 4 -8.54 12.99 -8.13
N ALA A 5 -9.12 12.36 -9.17
CA ALA A 5 -9.70 11.01 -9.04
C ALA A 5 -8.65 9.88 -9.08
N LEU A 6 -7.71 9.95 -10.04
CA LEU A 6 -6.56 9.03 -10.10
C LEU A 6 -5.68 9.18 -8.85
N MET A 7 -5.46 10.43 -8.46
CA MET A 7 -4.70 10.82 -7.28
C MET A 7 -5.38 10.33 -5.99
N ARG A 8 -6.71 10.43 -5.86
CA ARG A 8 -7.48 9.83 -4.74
C ARG A 8 -7.37 8.31 -4.68
N SER A 9 -7.39 7.60 -5.82
CA SER A 9 -7.21 6.14 -5.81
C SER A 9 -5.82 5.70 -5.32
N TYR A 10 -4.83 6.59 -5.41
CA TYR A 10 -3.45 6.38 -4.92
C TYR A 10 -3.11 7.14 -3.62
N GLY A 11 -4.07 7.82 -2.98
CA GLY A 11 -3.85 8.60 -1.75
C GLY A 11 -3.12 9.94 -1.94
N VAL A 12 -2.93 10.37 -3.19
CA VAL A 12 -2.31 11.64 -3.57
C VAL A 12 -3.33 12.76 -3.45
N GLN A 13 -3.14 13.66 -2.48
CA GLN A 13 -4.06 14.78 -2.25
C GLN A 13 -3.62 16.06 -2.98
N ASP A 14 -2.35 16.17 -3.37
CA ASP A 14 -1.84 17.35 -4.05
C ASP A 14 -0.94 17.05 -5.26
N HIS A 15 -1.06 17.92 -6.25
CA HIS A 15 -0.64 17.74 -7.63
C HIS A 15 0.38 18.77 -8.09
N SER A 16 0.84 19.63 -7.19
CA SER A 16 1.89 20.64 -7.40
C SER A 16 3.31 20.08 -7.22
N ILE A 17 3.44 18.84 -6.75
CA ILE A 17 4.69 18.21 -6.31
C ILE A 17 5.10 16.97 -7.13
N VAL A 18 4.51 16.79 -8.31
CA VAL A 18 4.77 15.65 -9.20
C VAL A 18 5.78 16.05 -10.28
N THR A 19 6.68 15.14 -10.65
CA THR A 19 7.65 15.40 -11.73
C THR A 19 6.93 15.60 -13.06
N SER A 20 7.52 16.39 -13.97
CA SER A 20 6.98 16.62 -15.30
C SER A 20 6.82 15.32 -16.10
N GLU A 21 7.75 14.37 -15.94
CA GLU A 21 7.66 13.02 -16.51
C GLU A 21 6.45 12.26 -15.96
N TRP A 22 6.16 12.34 -14.65
CA TRP A 22 4.99 11.71 -14.05
C TRP A 22 3.68 12.28 -14.60
N VAL A 23 3.57 13.60 -14.71
CA VAL A 23 2.39 14.26 -15.31
C VAL A 23 2.19 13.80 -16.75
N GLY A 24 3.26 13.74 -17.56
CA GLY A 24 3.17 13.26 -18.94
C GLY A 24 2.75 11.79 -19.07
N VAL A 25 3.11 10.95 -18.09
CA VAL A 25 2.76 9.52 -18.09
C VAL A 25 1.31 9.30 -17.61
N PHE A 26 0.87 9.99 -16.55
CA PHE A 26 -0.37 9.65 -15.83
C PHE A 26 -1.53 10.67 -15.98
N ASP A 27 -1.29 11.89 -16.50
CA ASP A 27 -2.34 12.91 -16.70
C ASP A 27 -3.07 12.77 -18.05
N LYS A 28 -3.24 11.53 -18.54
CA LYS A 28 -3.96 11.23 -19.78
C LYS A 28 -5.45 11.06 -19.48
N ALA A 29 -6.31 11.63 -20.32
CA ALA A 29 -7.77 11.56 -20.15
C ALA A 29 -8.28 10.10 -20.07
N ASP A 30 -7.68 9.21 -20.87
CA ASP A 30 -8.04 7.79 -20.92
C ASP A 30 -7.69 7.04 -19.61
N GLU A 31 -6.51 7.31 -19.03
CA GLU A 31 -6.06 6.69 -17.76
C GLU A 31 -6.98 7.04 -16.58
N LYS A 32 -7.55 8.26 -16.59
CA LYS A 32 -8.51 8.72 -15.58
C LYS A 32 -9.81 7.94 -15.62
N GLU A 33 -10.34 7.74 -16.83
CA GLU A 33 -11.57 6.97 -17.04
C GLU A 33 -11.36 5.50 -16.66
N TRP A 34 -10.21 4.91 -17.02
CA TRP A 34 -9.89 3.52 -16.66
C TRP A 34 -9.81 3.31 -15.16
N SER A 35 -9.15 4.20 -14.40
CA SER A 35 -9.08 4.07 -12.93
C SER A 35 -10.46 4.13 -12.28
N LYS A 36 -11.31 5.06 -12.71
CA LYS A 36 -12.69 5.18 -12.21
C LYS A 36 -13.46 3.87 -12.43
N ASN A 37 -13.31 3.29 -13.61
CA ASN A 37 -13.97 2.04 -13.99
C ASN A 37 -13.43 0.83 -13.23
N LEU A 38 -12.11 0.70 -13.10
CA LEU A 38 -11.47 -0.37 -12.34
C LEU A 38 -11.81 -0.30 -10.85
N THR A 39 -11.85 0.89 -10.26
CA THR A 39 -12.22 1.07 -8.85
C THR A 39 -13.67 0.65 -8.58
N ALA A 40 -14.58 1.02 -9.49
CA ALA A 40 -15.99 0.64 -9.40
C ALA A 40 -16.20 -0.87 -9.50
N LEU A 41 -15.32 -1.58 -10.21
CA LEU A 41 -15.39 -3.03 -10.40
C LEU A 41 -14.50 -3.84 -9.46
N SER A 42 -13.60 -3.19 -8.70
CA SER A 42 -12.68 -3.90 -7.79
C SER A 42 -13.46 -4.62 -6.69
N ARG A 43 -13.15 -5.90 -6.48
CA ARG A 43 -13.82 -6.72 -5.47
C ARG A 43 -13.52 -6.20 -4.07
N LYS A 44 -14.48 -5.56 -3.41
CA LYS A 44 -14.45 -5.39 -1.96
C LYS A 44 -14.98 -6.68 -1.32
N GLY A 45 -14.09 -7.51 -0.77
CA GLY A 45 -14.48 -8.65 0.08
C GLY A 45 -15.22 -9.79 -0.63
N GLY A 46 -14.71 -10.29 -1.76
CA GLY A 46 -15.23 -11.52 -2.40
C GLY A 46 -16.51 -11.36 -3.23
N VAL A 47 -16.97 -10.13 -3.46
CA VAL A 47 -18.16 -9.81 -4.26
C VAL A 47 -17.90 -10.04 -5.76
N SER A 48 -18.86 -10.60 -6.51
CA SER A 48 -18.72 -10.88 -7.96
C SER A 48 -18.74 -9.59 -8.82
N LEU A 49 -18.14 -9.61 -10.02
CA LEU A 49 -18.20 -8.47 -10.95
C LEU A 49 -19.65 -8.04 -11.27
N LYS A 50 -20.58 -9.01 -11.40
CA LYS A 50 -22.00 -8.73 -11.63
C LYS A 50 -22.64 -7.97 -10.46
N SER A 51 -22.24 -8.30 -9.24
CA SER A 51 -22.71 -7.62 -8.04
C SER A 51 -22.14 -6.20 -7.92
N CYS A 52 -20.85 -6.00 -8.25
CA CYS A 52 -20.26 -4.66 -8.34
C CYS A 52 -20.98 -3.81 -9.39
N LEU A 53 -21.29 -4.39 -10.55
CA LEU A 53 -22.01 -3.71 -11.62
C LEU A 53 -23.44 -3.31 -11.21
N ALA A 54 -24.14 -4.12 -10.42
CA ALA A 54 -25.46 -3.78 -9.88
C ALA A 54 -25.41 -2.55 -8.96
N LEU A 55 -24.33 -2.41 -8.16
CA LEU A 55 -24.11 -1.22 -7.32
C LEU A 55 -23.85 0.04 -8.17
N VAL A 56 -23.09 -0.09 -9.27
CA VAL A 56 -22.89 1.03 -10.20
C VAL A 56 -24.22 1.49 -10.79
N LYS A 57 -25.07 0.54 -11.21
CA LYS A 57 -26.41 0.84 -11.71
C LYS A 57 -27.25 1.60 -10.68
N GLN A 58 -27.29 1.10 -9.46
CA GLN A 58 -28.04 1.72 -8.36
C GLN A 58 -27.55 3.14 -8.06
N CYS A 59 -26.24 3.38 -8.07
CA CYS A 59 -25.67 4.71 -7.89
C CYS A 59 -26.02 5.68 -9.02
N GLU A 60 -26.04 5.22 -10.27
CA GLU A 60 -26.49 6.04 -11.41
C GLU A 60 -27.99 6.35 -11.31
N ASP A 61 -28.82 5.34 -10.99
CA ASP A 61 -30.26 5.48 -10.82
C ASP A 61 -30.60 6.47 -9.70
N ILE A 62 -29.88 6.46 -8.57
CA ILE A 62 -30.03 7.42 -7.46
C ILE A 62 -29.57 8.82 -7.84
N GLY A 63 -28.52 8.96 -8.67
CA GLY A 63 -27.99 10.24 -9.12
C GLY A 63 -28.90 10.99 -10.10
N LEU A 64 -29.79 10.29 -10.79
CA LEU A 64 -30.75 10.84 -11.75
C LEU A 64 -31.95 11.55 -11.07
N ASP A 65 -32.27 11.23 -9.81
CA ASP A 65 -33.53 11.68 -9.17
C ASP A 65 -33.51 13.12 -8.59
N ASN A 66 -32.36 13.81 -8.59
CA ASN A 66 -32.26 15.20 -8.12
C ASN A 66 -32.23 16.27 -9.23
N SER A 67 -32.04 15.88 -10.49
CA SER A 67 -31.93 16.81 -11.62
C SER A 67 -33.09 16.74 -12.62
N LEU A 68 -33.91 15.69 -12.55
CA LEU A 68 -35.00 15.43 -13.52
C LEU A 68 -36.39 15.95 -13.10
N ARG A 69 -36.57 16.53 -11.91
CA ARG A 69 -37.85 17.18 -11.53
C ARG A 69 -38.08 18.54 -12.20
N ALA A 70 -37.13 19.07 -12.97
CA ALA A 70 -37.20 20.42 -13.54
C ALA A 70 -37.43 20.50 -15.05
N LEU A 71 -37.55 19.38 -15.78
CA LEU A 71 -37.74 19.42 -17.24
C LEU A 71 -38.96 18.61 -17.67
N THR A 72 -39.99 19.32 -18.10
CA THR A 72 -41.26 18.83 -18.62
C THR A 72 -41.08 18.06 -19.94
N THR A 73 -41.70 16.89 -20.00
CA THR A 73 -42.35 16.22 -21.14
C THR A 73 -42.02 16.75 -22.55
N ALA A 74 -40.97 16.19 -23.17
CA ALA A 74 -40.88 15.82 -24.60
C ALA A 74 -39.44 15.39 -24.99
N GLU A 75 -38.42 15.77 -24.21
CA GLU A 75 -37.01 15.49 -24.54
C GLU A 75 -36.39 14.32 -23.75
N ALA A 76 -37.18 13.65 -22.89
CA ALA A 76 -36.70 12.58 -22.01
C ALA A 76 -36.40 11.23 -22.72
N HIS A 77 -36.52 11.15 -24.04
CA HIS A 77 -36.36 9.89 -24.80
C HIS A 77 -35.11 9.83 -25.68
N SER A 78 -34.22 10.81 -25.63
CA SER A 78 -32.92 10.79 -26.33
C SER A 78 -31.69 10.75 -25.41
N GLY A 79 -31.88 10.73 -24.08
CA GLY A 79 -30.81 10.91 -23.09
C GLY A 79 -30.23 9.66 -22.43
N ILE A 80 -30.75 8.45 -22.70
CA ILE A 80 -30.37 7.23 -21.95
C ILE A 80 -29.12 6.51 -22.55
N ASP A 81 -28.53 7.02 -23.64
CA ASP A 81 -27.58 6.26 -24.47
C ASP A 81 -26.06 6.49 -24.20
N SER A 82 -25.63 6.85 -22.98
CA SER A 82 -24.17 7.02 -22.73
C SER A 82 -23.66 6.82 -21.30
N THR A 83 -24.37 6.07 -20.45
CA THR A 83 -23.97 5.95 -19.04
C THR A 83 -22.73 5.09 -18.81
N GLN A 84 -22.05 5.30 -17.68
CA GLN A 84 -20.86 4.53 -17.29
C GLN A 84 -21.23 3.06 -17.09
N PHE A 85 -22.43 2.78 -16.59
CA PHE A 85 -22.98 1.43 -16.47
C PHE A 85 -22.98 0.66 -17.80
N VAL A 86 -23.46 1.25 -18.91
CA VAL A 86 -23.54 0.54 -20.21
C VAL A 86 -22.16 0.11 -20.71
N LYS A 87 -21.14 0.98 -20.54
CA LYS A 87 -19.76 0.66 -20.89
C LYS A 87 -19.21 -0.49 -20.04
N LEU A 88 -19.49 -0.47 -18.73
CA LEU A 88 -19.00 -1.46 -17.78
C LEU A 88 -19.72 -2.80 -17.91
N ASP A 89 -21.04 -2.80 -18.12
CA ASP A 89 -21.86 -4.01 -18.31
C ASP A 89 -21.32 -4.85 -19.45
N TYR A 90 -21.01 -4.21 -20.58
CA TYR A 90 -20.46 -4.91 -21.73
C TYR A 90 -19.02 -5.36 -21.54
N ALA A 91 -18.18 -4.54 -20.87
CA ALA A 91 -16.81 -4.97 -20.55
C ALA A 91 -16.80 -6.17 -19.58
N VAL A 92 -17.67 -6.16 -18.57
CA VAL A 92 -17.88 -7.28 -17.63
C VAL A 92 -18.43 -8.51 -18.35
N GLY A 93 -19.37 -8.32 -19.28
CA GLY A 93 -19.90 -9.36 -20.14
C GLY A 93 -18.82 -10.03 -20.99
N ILE A 94 -17.96 -9.24 -21.63
CA ILE A 94 -16.80 -9.72 -22.39
C ILE A 94 -15.86 -10.52 -21.49
N LEU A 95 -15.47 -9.98 -20.32
CA LEU A 95 -14.54 -10.66 -19.40
C LEU A 95 -15.11 -12.01 -18.96
N SER A 96 -16.36 -12.02 -18.49
CA SER A 96 -17.04 -13.22 -18.01
C SER A 96 -17.15 -14.29 -19.11
N ALA A 97 -17.56 -13.89 -20.31
CA ALA A 97 -17.70 -14.81 -21.43
C ALA A 97 -16.34 -15.36 -21.91
N CYS A 98 -15.30 -14.53 -21.90
CA CYS A 98 -13.93 -14.94 -22.19
C CYS A 98 -13.29 -15.80 -21.08
N GLY A 99 -13.96 -16.04 -19.95
CA GLY A 99 -13.46 -16.86 -18.85
C GLY A 99 -12.62 -16.12 -17.82
N PHE A 100 -12.78 -14.80 -17.70
CA PHE A 100 -12.16 -13.97 -16.67
C PHE A 100 -13.21 -13.52 -15.64
N GLU A 101 -13.06 -13.97 -14.39
CA GLU A 101 -14.03 -13.70 -13.33
C GLU A 101 -13.83 -12.36 -12.61
N ASP A 102 -12.73 -11.68 -12.90
CA ASP A 102 -12.32 -10.43 -12.28
C ASP A 102 -11.57 -9.52 -13.28
N THR A 103 -11.58 -8.21 -13.04
CA THR A 103 -10.82 -7.24 -13.84
C THR A 103 -9.31 -7.42 -13.71
N PHE A 104 -8.82 -8.11 -12.67
CA PHE A 104 -7.40 -8.41 -12.45
C PHE A 104 -7.10 -9.91 -12.52
N ALA A 105 -7.98 -10.68 -13.17
CA ALA A 105 -7.84 -12.13 -13.23
C ALA A 105 -6.48 -12.58 -13.81
N THR A 106 -5.81 -13.47 -13.08
CA THR A 106 -4.46 -13.98 -13.42
C THR A 106 -4.48 -15.32 -14.15
N ASN A 107 -5.67 -15.91 -14.32
CA ASN A 107 -5.85 -17.19 -15.00
C ASN A 107 -5.50 -17.11 -16.49
N LYS A 108 -5.15 -18.26 -17.06
CA LYS A 108 -4.86 -18.42 -18.50
C LYS A 108 -5.95 -19.24 -19.15
N VAL A 109 -6.42 -18.79 -20.31
CA VAL A 109 -7.47 -19.46 -21.10
C VAL A 109 -6.82 -20.12 -22.32
N LEU A 110 -7.21 -21.35 -22.64
CA LEU A 110 -6.74 -22.04 -23.84
C LEU A 110 -7.25 -21.33 -25.11
N ALA A 111 -6.47 -21.38 -26.18
CA ALA A 111 -6.82 -20.71 -27.43
C ALA A 111 -8.14 -21.22 -28.04
N GLU A 112 -8.38 -22.53 -27.98
CA GLU A 112 -9.59 -23.18 -28.50
C GLU A 112 -10.83 -22.79 -27.69
N ASP A 113 -10.71 -22.77 -26.36
CA ASP A 113 -11.78 -22.32 -25.47
C ASP A 113 -12.11 -20.85 -25.70
N LEU A 114 -11.09 -19.99 -25.78
CA LEU A 114 -11.30 -18.57 -26.02
C LEU A 114 -11.95 -18.32 -27.38
N LYS A 115 -11.55 -19.07 -28.41
CA LYS A 115 -12.17 -18.98 -29.74
C LYS A 115 -13.65 -19.34 -29.70
N SER A 116 -13.97 -20.49 -29.11
CA SER A 116 -15.36 -20.96 -28.99
C SER A 116 -16.22 -19.97 -28.21
N ARG A 117 -15.72 -19.47 -27.08
CA ARG A 117 -16.38 -18.46 -26.26
C ARG A 117 -16.59 -17.13 -27.00
N ILE A 118 -15.59 -16.66 -27.75
CA ILE A 118 -15.73 -15.46 -28.58
C ILE A 118 -16.77 -15.68 -29.69
N ASP A 119 -16.83 -16.85 -30.29
CA ASP A 119 -17.84 -17.16 -31.29
C ASP A 119 -19.26 -17.17 -30.68
N GLU A 120 -19.42 -17.67 -29.45
CA GLU A 120 -20.68 -17.59 -28.69
C GLU A 120 -21.11 -16.16 -28.36
N ILE A 121 -20.16 -15.29 -27.96
CA ILE A 121 -20.43 -13.85 -27.68
C ILE A 121 -21.06 -13.18 -28.91
N TRP A 122 -20.59 -13.52 -30.12
CA TRP A 122 -21.13 -12.96 -31.36
C TRP A 122 -22.49 -13.56 -31.76
N GLY A 123 -22.87 -14.70 -31.19
CA GLY A 123 -24.19 -15.33 -31.39
C GLY A 123 -25.27 -14.85 -30.40
N TRP A 124 -24.91 -14.05 -29.40
CA TRP A 124 -25.85 -13.53 -28.40
C TRP A 124 -26.64 -12.32 -28.92
N ALA A 125 -27.93 -12.50 -29.16
CA ALA A 125 -28.85 -11.44 -29.65
C ALA A 125 -28.91 -10.19 -28.72
N GLY A 126 -28.75 -10.36 -27.41
CA GLY A 126 -28.69 -9.24 -26.46
C GLY A 126 -27.42 -8.39 -26.60
N LEU A 127 -26.32 -9.00 -27.05
CA LEU A 127 -25.01 -8.36 -27.16
C LEU A 127 -24.86 -7.58 -28.48
N GLU A 128 -25.58 -7.94 -29.55
CA GLU A 128 -25.67 -7.14 -30.78
C GLU A 128 -26.32 -5.77 -30.55
N ARG A 129 -27.36 -5.69 -29.69
CA ARG A 129 -27.96 -4.40 -29.29
C ARG A 129 -26.95 -3.52 -28.57
N ASN A 130 -26.27 -4.08 -27.56
CA ASN A 130 -25.24 -3.36 -26.80
C ASN A 130 -24.03 -2.99 -27.67
N MET A 131 -23.68 -3.81 -28.67
CA MET A 131 -22.57 -3.56 -29.58
C MET A 131 -22.79 -2.31 -30.43
N SER A 132 -24.01 -2.09 -30.93
CA SER A 132 -24.34 -0.88 -31.70
C SER A 132 -24.22 0.37 -30.84
N GLN A 133 -24.75 0.34 -29.61
CA GLN A 133 -24.64 1.45 -28.66
C GLN A 133 -23.18 1.73 -28.31
N ILE A 134 -22.37 0.71 -28.02
CA ILE A 134 -20.97 0.87 -27.64
C ILE A 134 -20.10 1.38 -28.79
N CYS A 135 -20.34 0.92 -30.02
CA CYS A 135 -19.71 1.49 -31.19
C CYS A 135 -19.99 2.99 -31.31
N THR A 136 -21.24 3.41 -31.10
CA THR A 136 -21.63 4.81 -31.09
C THR A 136 -20.96 5.58 -29.95
N THR A 137 -21.04 5.07 -28.71
CA THR A 137 -20.47 5.72 -27.51
C THR A 137 -18.95 5.83 -27.57
N LEU A 138 -18.25 4.80 -28.06
CA LEU A 138 -16.80 4.79 -28.20
C LEU A 138 -16.31 5.48 -29.50
N LYS A 139 -17.24 6.00 -30.32
CA LYS A 139 -16.95 6.55 -31.66
C LYS A 139 -16.13 5.58 -32.52
N LYS A 140 -16.44 4.29 -32.43
CA LYS A 140 -15.80 3.22 -33.21
C LYS A 140 -16.74 2.73 -34.29
N ARG A 141 -16.19 2.45 -35.47
CA ARG A 141 -16.96 1.94 -36.59
C ARG A 141 -17.55 0.56 -36.23
N ARG A 142 -18.87 0.41 -36.43
CA ARG A 142 -19.50 -0.91 -36.32
C ARG A 142 -18.85 -1.87 -37.31
N PRO A 143 -18.47 -3.07 -36.87
CA PRO A 143 -17.86 -4.04 -37.77
C PRO A 143 -18.85 -4.50 -38.84
N ARG A 144 -18.37 -4.70 -40.08
CA ARG A 144 -19.17 -5.26 -41.19
C ARG A 144 -19.03 -6.79 -41.19
N SER A 145 -20.12 -7.51 -41.44
CA SER A 145 -20.26 -8.96 -41.23
C SER A 145 -19.32 -9.85 -42.08
N SER A 146 -18.74 -9.34 -43.17
CA SER A 146 -18.10 -10.17 -44.18
C SER A 146 -16.68 -10.68 -43.89
N ASN A 147 -16.00 -10.26 -42.81
CA ASN A 147 -14.57 -10.61 -42.55
C ASN A 147 -14.22 -10.87 -41.06
N TRP A 148 -15.08 -11.60 -40.34
CA TRP A 148 -14.87 -11.91 -38.92
C TRP A 148 -14.09 -13.20 -38.67
N THR A 149 -12.76 -13.11 -38.73
CA THR A 149 -11.88 -14.14 -38.19
C THR A 149 -11.74 -13.99 -36.68
N PHE A 150 -11.32 -15.04 -35.97
CA PHE A 150 -10.98 -14.95 -34.54
C PHE A 150 -10.03 -13.77 -34.23
N LYS A 151 -9.05 -13.51 -35.13
CA LYS A 151 -8.10 -12.40 -34.98
C LYS A 151 -8.81 -11.04 -35.01
N THR A 152 -9.76 -10.83 -35.92
CA THR A 152 -10.49 -9.55 -36.01
C THR A 152 -11.50 -9.40 -34.88
N LYS A 153 -12.17 -10.49 -34.44
CA LYS A 153 -13.04 -10.51 -33.26
C LYS A 153 -12.29 -10.14 -31.98
N LEU A 154 -11.14 -10.79 -31.74
CA LEU A 154 -10.29 -10.50 -30.60
C LEU A 154 -9.73 -9.06 -30.64
N ALA A 155 -9.36 -8.54 -31.81
CA ALA A 155 -8.90 -7.16 -31.96
C ALA A 155 -10.00 -6.15 -31.59
N PHE A 156 -11.25 -6.42 -31.97
CA PHE A 156 -12.38 -5.59 -31.59
C PHE A 156 -12.66 -5.65 -30.09
N ILE A 157 -12.74 -6.86 -29.49
CA ILE A 157 -12.82 -7.03 -28.03
C ILE A 157 -11.74 -6.22 -27.32
N ASN A 158 -10.49 -6.34 -27.76
CA ASN A 158 -9.37 -5.63 -27.17
C ASN A 158 -9.49 -4.13 -27.32
N THR A 159 -10.11 -3.63 -28.39
CA THR A 159 -10.38 -2.19 -28.54
C THR A 159 -11.38 -1.71 -27.50
N VAL A 160 -12.41 -2.50 -27.22
CA VAL A 160 -13.43 -2.17 -26.21
C VAL A 160 -12.85 -2.28 -24.81
N LEU A 161 -12.20 -3.40 -24.47
CA LEU A 161 -11.55 -3.60 -23.18
C LEU A 161 -10.48 -2.53 -22.92
N HIS A 162 -9.73 -2.13 -23.94
CA HIS A 162 -8.76 -1.05 -23.81
C HIS A 162 -9.46 0.28 -23.57
N ALA A 163 -10.51 0.60 -24.32
CA ALA A 163 -11.22 1.87 -24.17
C ALA A 163 -11.91 2.01 -22.80
N VAL A 164 -12.44 0.91 -22.24
CA VAL A 164 -13.21 0.94 -20.99
C VAL A 164 -12.32 0.70 -19.76
N LEU A 165 -11.39 -0.25 -19.83
CA LEU A 165 -10.61 -0.74 -18.68
C LEU A 165 -9.10 -0.55 -18.83
N GLY A 166 -8.60 -0.10 -19.99
CA GLY A 166 -7.17 -0.09 -20.26
C GLY A 166 -6.56 -1.49 -20.32
N ALA A 167 -7.35 -2.50 -20.72
CA ALA A 167 -6.95 -3.91 -20.72
C ALA A 167 -7.02 -4.55 -22.12
N ARG A 168 -6.26 -5.62 -22.33
CA ARG A 168 -6.31 -6.45 -23.54
C ARG A 168 -6.07 -7.92 -23.22
N ILE A 169 -6.73 -8.80 -23.95
CA ILE A 169 -6.47 -10.24 -23.96
C ILE A 169 -5.37 -10.51 -24.99
N SER A 170 -4.29 -11.16 -24.57
CA SER A 170 -3.16 -11.44 -25.46
C SER A 170 -2.50 -12.77 -25.16
N GLY A 171 -1.87 -13.35 -26.19
CA GLY A 171 -1.23 -14.65 -26.11
C GLY A 171 0.00 -14.65 -25.19
N THR A 172 0.24 -15.76 -24.50
CA THR A 172 1.36 -15.89 -23.53
C THR A 172 2.68 -16.36 -24.16
N ASN A 173 2.68 -16.76 -25.44
CA ASN A 173 3.85 -17.26 -26.17
C ASN A 173 3.74 -16.95 -27.67
N SER A 174 4.83 -17.17 -28.41
CA SER A 174 4.91 -17.01 -29.88
C SER A 174 3.82 -17.81 -30.62
N HIS A 175 3.53 -19.01 -30.12
CA HIS A 175 2.52 -19.92 -30.68
C HIS A 175 1.07 -19.61 -30.27
N LYS A 176 0.86 -18.63 -29.36
CA LYS A 176 -0.45 -18.21 -28.83
C LYS A 176 -1.35 -19.36 -28.36
N SER A 177 -0.77 -20.39 -27.74
CA SER A 177 -1.54 -21.56 -27.26
C SER A 177 -2.41 -21.25 -26.03
N ARG A 178 -2.06 -20.18 -25.29
CA ARG A 178 -2.80 -19.67 -24.13
C ARG A 178 -2.91 -18.15 -24.19
N TYR A 179 -3.98 -17.62 -23.65
CA TYR A 179 -4.27 -16.19 -23.55
C TYR A 179 -4.43 -15.77 -22.10
N ARG A 180 -4.04 -14.53 -21.80
CA ARG A 180 -4.24 -13.90 -20.48
C ARG A 180 -4.74 -12.47 -20.65
N LEU A 181 -5.43 -11.97 -19.63
CA LEU A 181 -5.75 -10.56 -19.50
C LEU A 181 -4.48 -9.78 -19.13
N ASN A 182 -4.17 -8.73 -19.87
CA ASN A 182 -3.04 -7.83 -19.63
C ASN A 182 -3.58 -6.40 -19.57
N HIS A 183 -3.25 -5.69 -18.50
CA HIS A 183 -3.46 -4.24 -18.45
C HIS A 183 -2.36 -3.54 -19.24
N THR A 184 -2.77 -2.68 -20.17
CA THR A 184 -1.87 -1.78 -20.93
C THR A 184 -1.76 -0.41 -20.30
N SER A 185 -2.67 -0.09 -19.37
CA SER A 185 -2.63 1.11 -18.56
C SER A 185 -1.59 1.00 -17.45
N SER A 186 -0.92 2.11 -17.17
CA SER A 186 -0.02 2.20 -16.00
C SER A 186 -0.80 1.96 -14.70
N VAL A 187 -2.10 2.31 -14.71
CA VAL A 187 -3.04 2.11 -13.59
C VAL A 187 -3.37 0.64 -13.33
N GLY A 188 -3.74 -0.12 -14.37
CA GLY A 188 -4.04 -1.55 -14.21
C GLY A 188 -2.78 -2.36 -13.89
N THR A 189 -1.61 -1.89 -14.33
CA THR A 189 -0.32 -2.47 -13.94
C THR A 189 -0.03 -2.25 -12.45
N ALA A 190 -0.30 -1.05 -11.92
CA ALA A 190 -0.12 -0.75 -10.49
C ALA A 190 -1.04 -1.58 -9.58
N ALA A 191 -2.30 -1.76 -9.95
CA ALA A 191 -3.22 -2.62 -9.21
C ALA A 191 -2.76 -4.09 -9.19
N LEU A 192 -2.30 -4.62 -10.34
CA LEU A 192 -1.70 -5.96 -10.42
C LEU A 192 -0.41 -6.09 -9.61
N GLU A 193 0.42 -5.06 -9.57
CA GLU A 193 1.64 -5.04 -8.75
C GLU A 193 1.32 -5.06 -7.25
N TYR A 194 0.24 -4.40 -6.82
CA TYR A 194 -0.20 -4.44 -5.42
C TYR A 194 -0.80 -5.79 -5.05
N ASP A 195 -1.63 -6.38 -5.92
CA ASP A 195 -2.10 -7.77 -5.73
C ASP A 195 -0.92 -8.74 -5.67
N ALA A 196 0.14 -8.50 -6.45
CA ALA A 196 1.39 -9.26 -6.34
C ALA A 196 2.08 -9.04 -4.99
N ILE A 197 2.08 -7.83 -4.41
CA ILE A 197 2.59 -7.61 -3.04
C ILE A 197 1.80 -8.44 -2.03
N VAL A 198 0.46 -8.40 -2.09
CA VAL A 198 -0.38 -9.17 -1.16
C VAL A 198 -0.13 -10.67 -1.34
N GLN A 199 -0.12 -11.13 -2.59
CA GLN A 199 0.15 -12.53 -2.90
C GLN A 199 1.55 -12.96 -2.49
N ASN A 200 2.57 -12.09 -2.53
CA ASN A 200 3.95 -12.48 -2.24
C ASN A 200 4.30 -12.35 -0.75
N TYR A 201 3.87 -11.27 -0.10
CA TYR A 201 4.32 -10.90 1.24
C TYR A 201 3.25 -11.05 2.32
N TRP A 202 1.96 -11.08 1.96
CA TRP A 202 0.85 -11.16 2.93
C TRP A 202 0.23 -12.56 3.05
N LYS A 203 0.90 -13.59 2.50
CA LYS A 203 0.50 -15.00 2.66
C LYS A 203 0.35 -15.41 4.13
N PHE A 204 1.03 -14.71 5.04
CA PHE A 204 0.96 -14.97 6.48
C PHE A 204 -0.47 -14.94 7.03
N LEU A 205 -1.40 -14.20 6.40
CA LEU A 205 -2.80 -14.18 6.80
C LEU A 205 -3.43 -15.59 6.79
N HIS A 206 -2.90 -16.52 6.01
CA HIS A 206 -3.38 -17.89 5.91
C HIS A 206 -2.48 -18.91 6.62
N TYR A 207 -1.49 -18.47 7.40
CA TYR A 207 -0.62 -19.38 8.13
C TYR A 207 -1.28 -19.85 9.42
N ASP A 208 -0.94 -21.05 9.86
CA ASP A 208 -1.25 -21.52 11.20
C ASP A 208 -0.25 -20.94 12.22
N TRP A 209 -0.61 -21.02 13.50
CA TRP A 209 0.33 -20.69 14.58
C TRP A 209 1.56 -21.61 14.53
N PRO A 210 2.78 -21.07 14.64
CA PRO A 210 3.99 -21.86 14.55
C PRO A 210 4.06 -22.88 15.69
N ILE A 211 4.15 -24.16 15.32
CA ILE A 211 4.42 -25.26 16.24
C ILE A 211 5.94 -25.41 16.31
N ILE A 212 6.51 -25.09 17.46
CA ILE A 212 7.96 -25.20 17.68
C ILE A 212 8.23 -26.48 18.47
N ASP A 213 8.85 -27.45 17.81
CA ASP A 213 9.26 -28.69 18.45
C ASP A 213 10.28 -28.43 19.56
N ARG A 214 10.08 -29.09 20.71
CA ARG A 214 11.00 -28.96 21.84
C ARG A 214 12.35 -29.58 21.47
N LEU A 215 13.42 -28.79 21.53
CA LEU A 215 14.77 -29.34 21.62
C LEU A 215 14.84 -30.19 22.92
N LYS A 216 15.30 -31.44 22.80
CA LYS A 216 15.22 -32.54 23.78
C LYS A 216 15.86 -32.30 25.17
N HIS A 217 16.19 -31.07 25.57
CA HIS A 217 17.14 -30.81 26.67
C HIS A 217 16.72 -29.87 27.80
N HIS A 218 15.42 -29.61 28.03
CA HIS A 218 15.02 -28.95 29.27
C HIS A 218 13.90 -29.70 30.01
N ARG A 219 14.26 -30.26 31.17
CA ARG A 219 13.38 -30.89 32.17
C ARG A 219 12.50 -29.89 32.94
N THR A 220 12.50 -28.62 32.55
CA THR A 220 11.76 -27.57 33.26
C THR A 220 10.30 -27.57 32.82
N GLU A 221 9.38 -27.75 33.77
CA GLU A 221 7.94 -27.59 33.53
C GLU A 221 7.65 -26.21 32.92
N ILE A 222 6.71 -26.16 31.97
CA ILE A 222 6.27 -24.89 31.40
C ILE A 222 5.47 -24.14 32.47
N SER A 223 5.99 -23.00 32.89
CA SER A 223 5.31 -22.02 33.72
C SER A 223 4.39 -21.13 32.89
N ALA A 224 3.30 -20.64 33.50
CA ALA A 224 2.45 -19.61 32.93
C ALA A 224 2.98 -18.23 33.32
N VAL A 225 2.86 -17.24 32.42
CA VAL A 225 3.13 -15.83 32.75
C VAL A 225 2.01 -15.29 33.63
N ASN A 226 2.35 -14.62 34.73
CA ASN A 226 1.36 -13.98 35.59
C ASN A 226 0.60 -12.89 34.83
N ASP A 227 -0.72 -12.83 34.99
CA ASP A 227 -1.60 -11.80 34.39
C ASP A 227 -1.46 -11.66 32.86
N ILE A 228 -1.19 -12.76 32.16
CA ILE A 228 -0.96 -12.76 30.71
C ILE A 228 -2.17 -12.24 29.91
N ASP A 229 -3.39 -12.45 30.38
CA ASP A 229 -4.61 -12.03 29.68
C ASP A 229 -4.76 -10.50 29.66
N SER A 230 -4.39 -9.83 30.76
CA SER A 230 -4.32 -8.37 30.83
C SER A 230 -3.27 -7.82 29.86
N ILE A 231 -2.09 -8.46 29.81
CA ILE A 231 -1.02 -8.12 28.86
C ILE A 231 -1.52 -8.28 27.41
N LYS A 232 -2.14 -9.42 27.07
CA LYS A 232 -2.72 -9.67 25.74
C LYS A 232 -3.74 -8.61 25.37
N LYS A 233 -4.68 -8.29 26.27
CA LYS A 233 -5.71 -7.26 26.06
C LYS A 233 -5.10 -5.90 25.77
N ILE A 234 -4.07 -5.50 26.51
CA ILE A 234 -3.38 -4.23 26.30
C ILE A 234 -2.70 -4.19 24.92
N VAL A 235 -1.99 -5.25 24.56
CA VAL A 235 -1.26 -5.34 23.28
C VAL A 235 -2.24 -5.34 22.10
N LEU A 236 -3.31 -6.15 22.18
CA LEU A 236 -4.36 -6.22 21.16
C LEU A 236 -5.13 -4.91 21.02
N ASN A 237 -5.46 -4.23 22.12
CA ASN A 237 -6.15 -2.93 22.06
C ASN A 237 -5.30 -1.84 21.39
N ARG A 238 -3.98 -1.89 21.56
CA ARG A 238 -3.06 -0.89 21.00
C ARG A 238 -2.73 -1.16 19.54
N LEU A 239 -2.48 -2.43 19.17
CA LEU A 239 -1.99 -2.82 17.85
C LEU A 239 -3.08 -3.39 16.93
N GLY A 240 -4.08 -4.07 17.47
CA GLY A 240 -5.03 -4.89 16.73
C GLY A 240 -4.55 -6.33 16.56
N THR A 241 -5.46 -7.23 16.16
CA THR A 241 -5.19 -8.67 16.07
C THR A 241 -4.14 -9.01 15.00
N ILE A 242 -4.32 -8.53 13.76
CA ILE A 242 -3.46 -8.91 12.62
C ILE A 242 -1.99 -8.49 12.82
N PRO A 243 -1.64 -7.28 13.30
CA PRO A 243 -0.25 -6.93 13.56
C PRO A 243 0.41 -7.82 14.64
N VAL A 244 -0.35 -8.18 15.68
CA VAL A 244 0.13 -9.07 16.74
C VAL A 244 0.34 -10.48 16.22
N PHE A 245 -0.62 -10.99 15.44
CA PHE A 245 -0.52 -12.27 14.75
C PHE A 245 0.71 -12.32 13.84
N PHE A 246 0.88 -11.33 12.96
CA PHE A 246 2.06 -11.20 12.10
C PHE A 246 3.37 -11.24 12.90
N PHE A 247 3.46 -10.47 13.99
CA PHE A 247 4.66 -10.48 14.82
C PHE A 247 4.96 -11.89 15.35
N LEU A 248 3.95 -12.57 15.88
CA LEU A 248 4.12 -13.86 16.50
C LEU A 248 4.39 -14.99 15.50
N THR A 249 3.89 -14.89 14.27
CA THR A 249 4.10 -15.91 13.22
C THR A 249 5.36 -15.66 12.39
N MET A 250 5.54 -14.43 11.90
CA MET A 250 6.56 -14.10 10.90
C MET A 250 7.88 -13.61 11.50
N ILE A 251 7.85 -13.02 12.70
CA ILE A 251 9.03 -12.39 13.30
C ILE A 251 9.53 -13.20 14.50
N PHE A 252 8.68 -13.38 15.51
CA PHE A 252 9.05 -13.98 16.78
C PHE A 252 9.03 -15.51 16.73
N GLY A 253 7.95 -16.11 16.24
CA GLY A 253 7.70 -17.56 16.27
C GLY A 253 8.50 -18.40 15.28
N THR A 254 9.48 -17.81 14.59
CA THR A 254 10.39 -18.52 13.67
C THR A 254 11.42 -19.39 14.38
N ARG A 255 11.55 -19.26 15.71
CA ARG A 255 12.50 -20.04 16.53
C ARG A 255 12.05 -20.17 17.98
N ALA A 256 12.65 -21.13 18.69
CA ALA A 256 12.53 -21.28 20.14
C ALA A 256 13.38 -20.26 20.89
N TYR A 257 12.89 -19.80 22.06
CA TYR A 257 13.64 -18.96 23.00
C TYR A 257 13.84 -19.67 24.34
N SER A 258 15.01 -19.53 24.94
CA SER A 258 15.40 -20.21 26.17
C SER A 258 14.68 -19.60 27.37
N CYS A 259 13.55 -20.19 27.74
CA CYS A 259 12.78 -19.80 28.93
C CYS A 259 11.63 -20.79 29.18
N PRO A 260 11.26 -21.12 30.43
CA PRO A 260 10.19 -22.07 30.74
C PRO A 260 8.78 -21.45 30.60
N TYR A 261 8.54 -20.64 29.57
CA TYR A 261 7.20 -20.09 29.24
C TYR A 261 6.77 -20.54 27.86
N ARG A 262 5.48 -20.38 27.53
CA ARG A 262 4.98 -20.66 26.17
C ARG A 262 5.56 -19.63 25.19
N ASN A 263 5.91 -20.07 23.98
CA ASN A 263 6.60 -19.19 23.03
C ASN A 263 5.77 -17.95 22.66
N ILE A 264 4.47 -18.14 22.45
CA ILE A 264 3.52 -17.05 22.17
C ILE A 264 3.53 -16.00 23.29
N GLU A 265 3.51 -16.43 24.55
CA GLU A 265 3.52 -15.53 25.71
C GLU A 265 4.82 -14.72 25.79
N LYS A 266 5.97 -15.33 25.46
CA LYS A 266 7.25 -14.62 25.35
C LYS A 266 7.20 -13.50 24.32
N GLY A 267 6.62 -13.79 23.14
CA GLY A 267 6.46 -12.79 22.08
C GLY A 267 5.53 -11.65 22.50
N VAL A 268 4.41 -11.98 23.14
CA VAL A 268 3.46 -10.98 23.67
C VAL A 268 4.14 -10.07 24.70
N MET A 269 5.00 -10.59 25.57
CA MET A 269 5.78 -9.76 26.51
C MET A 269 6.76 -8.81 25.80
N ILE A 270 7.40 -9.24 24.72
CA ILE A 270 8.27 -8.37 23.91
C ILE A 270 7.46 -7.20 23.32
N LEU A 271 6.27 -7.47 22.77
CA LEU A 271 5.37 -6.41 22.30
C LEU A 271 4.91 -5.50 23.43
N TYR A 272 4.58 -6.06 24.59
CA TYR A 272 4.14 -5.29 25.76
C TYR A 272 5.17 -4.25 26.20
N VAL A 273 6.46 -4.60 26.21
CA VAL A 273 7.54 -3.65 26.53
C VAL A 273 7.59 -2.49 25.52
N LEU A 274 7.39 -2.75 24.23
CA LEU A 274 7.35 -1.69 23.22
C LEU A 274 6.10 -0.81 23.38
N VAL A 275 4.94 -1.44 23.59
CA VAL A 275 3.63 -0.78 23.70
C VAL A 275 3.57 0.08 24.95
N LYS A 276 3.83 -0.46 26.14
CA LYS A 276 3.75 0.27 27.41
C LYS A 276 5.00 1.08 27.74
N GLY A 277 6.15 0.76 27.15
CA GLY A 277 7.41 1.44 27.46
C GLY A 277 7.95 1.12 28.85
N VAL A 278 7.60 -0.04 29.41
CA VAL A 278 8.06 -0.47 30.73
C VAL A 278 9.52 -0.92 30.71
N SER A 279 10.22 -0.76 31.82
CA SER A 279 11.61 -1.18 31.98
C SER A 279 11.73 -2.69 32.20
N MET A 280 12.95 -3.21 32.08
CA MET A 280 13.26 -4.60 32.46
C MET A 280 12.93 -4.91 33.92
N SER A 281 13.02 -3.90 34.80
CA SER A 281 12.70 -4.05 36.22
C SER A 281 11.19 -4.11 36.44
N ASP A 282 10.39 -3.36 35.69
CA ASP A 282 8.93 -3.38 35.78
C ASP A 282 8.34 -4.71 35.30
N MET A 283 9.04 -5.42 34.40
CA MET A 283 8.65 -6.76 33.96
C MET A 283 8.77 -7.82 35.07
N ALA A 284 9.49 -7.52 36.16
CA ALA A 284 9.66 -8.44 37.28
C ALA A 284 8.34 -8.81 37.98
N GLN A 285 7.29 -7.99 37.81
CA GLN A 285 5.95 -8.30 38.33
C GLN A 285 5.28 -9.48 37.61
N TYR A 286 5.66 -9.77 36.36
CA TYR A 286 5.05 -10.81 35.54
C TYR A 286 5.92 -12.06 35.47
N ILE A 287 7.23 -11.88 35.29
CA ILE A 287 8.22 -12.97 35.26
C ILE A 287 9.55 -12.52 35.86
N PRO A 288 10.40 -13.45 36.37
CA PRO A 288 11.71 -13.10 36.90
C PRO A 288 12.57 -12.31 35.91
N LYS A 289 13.21 -11.24 36.40
CA LYS A 289 14.02 -10.30 35.59
C LYS A 289 15.10 -11.00 34.77
N THR A 290 15.77 -12.00 35.34
CA THR A 290 16.81 -12.78 34.65
C THR A 290 16.25 -13.54 33.46
N LEU A 291 15.06 -14.15 33.62
CA LEU A 291 14.38 -14.88 32.57
C LEU A 291 13.89 -13.96 31.45
N PHE A 292 13.32 -12.79 31.78
CA PHE A 292 12.94 -11.82 30.75
C PHE A 292 14.15 -11.27 30.01
N HIS A 293 15.24 -10.99 30.73
CA HIS A 293 16.48 -10.53 30.12
C HIS A 293 17.03 -11.54 29.10
N THR A 294 16.94 -12.85 29.39
CA THR A 294 17.30 -13.91 28.43
C THR A 294 16.48 -13.81 27.15
N ILE A 295 15.14 -13.71 27.25
CA ILE A 295 14.25 -13.57 26.08
C ILE A 295 14.62 -12.31 25.28
N HIS A 296 14.77 -11.17 25.96
CA HIS A 296 15.10 -9.91 25.32
C HIS A 296 16.47 -9.97 24.62
N LYS A 297 17.48 -10.56 25.26
CA LYS A 297 18.82 -10.71 24.71
C LYS A 297 18.81 -11.63 23.49
N GLU A 298 18.14 -12.78 23.56
CA GLU A 298 18.03 -13.69 22.43
C GLU A 298 17.30 -13.07 21.24
N PHE A 299 16.24 -12.30 21.50
CA PHE A 299 15.46 -11.65 20.45
C PHE A 299 16.22 -10.48 19.79
N TYR A 300 16.77 -9.55 20.59
CA TYR A 300 17.36 -8.31 20.06
C TYR A 300 18.89 -8.33 19.90
N MET A 301 19.62 -9.04 20.77
CA MET A 301 21.07 -8.84 20.95
C MET A 301 21.93 -10.01 20.45
N TYR A 302 21.43 -11.25 20.48
CA TYR A 302 22.25 -12.43 20.14
C TYR A 302 22.63 -12.50 18.66
N ASN A 303 21.82 -11.90 17.78
CA ASN A 303 22.19 -11.60 16.40
C ASN A 303 21.33 -10.44 15.90
N PRO A 304 21.74 -9.17 16.08
CA PRO A 304 20.94 -8.01 15.68
C PRO A 304 20.82 -7.90 14.15
N VAL A 305 21.73 -8.52 13.38
CA VAL A 305 21.65 -8.57 11.91
C VAL A 305 20.48 -9.46 11.47
N ALA A 306 20.21 -10.55 12.18
CA ALA A 306 19.18 -11.53 11.83
C ALA A 306 17.75 -10.93 11.75
N PRO A 307 17.27 -10.06 12.66
CA PRO A 307 15.99 -9.39 12.48
C PRO A 307 16.09 -8.08 11.68
N ASN A 308 17.22 -7.36 11.70
CA ASN A 308 17.29 -6.02 11.12
C ASN A 308 17.20 -6.00 9.59
N LEU A 309 17.86 -6.95 8.92
CA LEU A 309 17.80 -7.05 7.46
C LEU A 309 16.38 -7.43 6.98
N PRO A 310 15.74 -8.51 7.47
CA PRO A 310 14.36 -8.84 7.13
C PRO A 310 13.38 -7.71 7.41
N LEU A 311 13.49 -7.02 8.55
CA LEU A 311 12.63 -5.87 8.86
C LEU A 311 12.80 -4.73 7.84
N THR A 312 14.04 -4.48 7.39
CA THR A 312 14.32 -3.45 6.38
C THR A 312 13.70 -3.83 5.04
N THR A 313 13.90 -5.07 4.59
CA THR A 313 13.30 -5.61 3.37
C THR A 313 11.78 -5.54 3.42
N MET A 314 11.18 -5.95 4.54
CA MET A 314 9.74 -5.91 4.74
C MET A 314 9.18 -4.48 4.67
N LEU A 315 9.85 -3.51 5.29
CA LEU A 315 9.45 -2.10 5.21
C LEU A 315 9.48 -1.58 3.77
N SER A 316 10.50 -1.94 2.98
CA SER A 316 10.63 -1.46 1.60
C SER A 316 9.73 -2.15 0.58
N GLU A 317 9.32 -3.40 0.83
CA GLU A 317 8.67 -4.26 -0.18
C GLU A 317 7.20 -4.59 0.13
N MET A 318 6.77 -4.60 1.40
CA MET A 318 5.43 -5.09 1.76
C MET A 318 4.28 -4.09 1.60
N PHE A 319 4.58 -2.80 1.45
CA PHE A 319 3.57 -1.74 1.61
C PHE A 319 3.45 -0.80 0.40
N SER A 320 4.45 -0.74 -0.48
CA SER A 320 4.47 0.23 -1.58
C SER A 320 5.12 -0.32 -2.85
N ILE A 321 4.48 -0.12 -4.00
CA ILE A 321 4.94 -0.58 -5.31
C ILE A 321 5.88 0.43 -5.97
N LEU A 322 6.96 -0.04 -6.61
CA LEU A 322 8.00 0.80 -7.25
C LEU A 322 7.46 1.80 -8.29
N LYS A 323 6.39 1.45 -9.02
CA LYS A 323 5.85 2.32 -10.09
C LYS A 323 4.83 3.36 -9.62
N SER A 324 4.45 3.34 -8.33
CA SER A 324 3.51 4.32 -7.75
C SER A 324 3.96 4.85 -6.39
N ARG A 325 5.26 4.86 -6.10
CA ARG A 325 5.76 5.52 -4.88
C ARG A 325 5.80 7.02 -5.13
N HIS A 326 5.03 7.74 -4.33
CA HIS A 326 5.40 9.12 -4.03
C HIS A 326 5.94 9.07 -2.61
N LEU A 327 7.17 9.56 -2.45
CA LEU A 327 7.88 9.49 -1.19
C LEU A 327 7.85 10.89 -0.58
N ALA A 328 7.41 11.02 0.65
CA ALA A 328 7.76 12.16 1.46
C ALA A 328 8.98 11.75 2.28
N ALA A 329 10.14 12.36 2.06
CA ALA A 329 11.28 12.16 2.96
C ALA A 329 11.41 13.36 3.88
N GLU A 330 10.52 13.44 4.85
CA GLU A 330 10.65 14.45 5.88
C GLU A 330 10.70 13.86 7.28
N ARG A 331 11.72 14.36 7.98
CA ARG A 331 11.88 14.49 9.42
C ARG A 331 11.13 13.50 10.32
N ASN A 332 11.91 12.71 11.06
CA ASN A 332 11.50 12.30 12.39
C ASN A 332 11.63 13.49 13.37
N PRO A 333 10.58 13.88 14.12
CA PRO A 333 10.75 14.75 15.27
C PRO A 333 11.76 14.09 16.19
N LYS A 334 12.87 14.81 16.44
CA LYS A 334 13.94 14.44 17.37
C LYS A 334 13.36 13.59 18.51
N LEU A 335 13.71 12.31 18.58
CA LEU A 335 13.39 11.46 19.74
C LEU A 335 14.31 11.88 20.90
N LYS A 336 14.11 13.12 21.38
CA LYS A 336 15.05 13.89 22.22
C LYS A 336 15.53 13.13 23.45
N LYS A 337 14.69 12.23 23.99
CA LYS A 337 14.99 11.46 25.21
C LYS A 337 15.67 10.11 24.99
N SER A 338 15.71 9.60 23.75
CA SER A 338 16.39 8.32 23.44
C SER A 338 17.90 8.47 23.29
N GLY A 339 18.41 9.70 23.15
CA GLY A 339 19.81 9.98 22.81
C GLY A 339 20.14 9.76 21.33
N PHE A 340 19.24 9.15 20.55
CA PHE A 340 19.40 8.87 19.13
C PHE A 340 18.46 9.70 18.24
N ARG A 341 18.94 10.01 17.03
CA ARG A 341 18.14 10.45 15.89
C ARG A 341 18.06 9.34 14.87
N VAL A 342 16.91 9.24 14.23
CA VAL A 342 16.66 8.40 13.07
C VAL A 342 15.92 9.25 12.06
N GLN A 343 16.12 9.00 10.78
CA GLN A 343 15.34 9.58 9.71
C GLN A 343 14.43 8.50 9.13
N VAL A 344 13.21 8.88 8.76
CA VAL A 344 12.27 7.97 8.10
C VAL A 344 11.91 8.54 6.73
N GLY A 345 11.66 7.65 5.78
CA GLY A 345 11.01 7.98 4.53
C GLY A 345 9.66 7.30 4.50
N THR A 346 8.61 8.06 4.23
CA THR A 346 7.24 7.56 4.17
C THR A 346 6.66 7.71 2.79
N ASP A 347 5.71 6.84 2.41
CA ASP A 347 4.88 7.09 1.24
C ASP A 347 3.69 8.03 1.58
N MET A 348 2.84 8.27 0.57
CA MET A 348 1.66 9.13 0.66
C MET A 348 0.57 8.61 1.60
N ASN A 349 0.53 7.29 1.81
CA ASN A 349 -0.36 6.64 2.75
C ASN A 349 0.24 6.65 4.18
N ASN A 350 1.32 7.43 4.36
CA ASN A 350 2.10 7.52 5.57
C ASN A 350 2.60 6.13 6.03
N MET A 351 2.94 5.24 5.08
CA MET A 351 3.63 3.99 5.36
C MET A 351 5.13 4.26 5.43
N VAL A 352 5.80 3.82 6.50
CA VAL A 352 7.26 3.95 6.60
C VAL A 352 7.92 2.92 5.69
N LEU A 353 8.72 3.38 4.72
CA LEU A 353 9.43 2.49 3.81
C LEU A 353 10.92 2.40 4.13
N PHE A 354 11.46 3.49 4.66
CA PHE A 354 12.88 3.63 4.93
C PHE A 354 13.10 4.14 6.35
N VAL A 355 14.09 3.56 7.02
CA VAL A 355 14.52 4.00 8.35
C VAL A 355 16.05 4.03 8.35
N SER A 356 16.62 5.20 8.58
CA SER A 356 18.08 5.37 8.67
C SER A 356 18.65 4.61 9.87
N ALA A 357 19.94 4.31 9.81
CA ALA A 357 20.64 3.88 11.01
C ALA A 357 20.54 4.96 12.11
N PRO A 358 20.30 4.60 13.38
CA PRO A 358 20.27 5.55 14.48
C PRO A 358 21.63 6.23 14.67
N ALA A 359 21.65 7.51 15.03
CA ALA A 359 22.89 8.23 15.29
C ALA A 359 22.77 9.13 16.54
N PRO A 360 23.85 9.36 17.29
CA PRO A 360 23.81 10.23 18.47
C PRO A 360 23.27 11.63 18.16
N CYS A 361 22.35 12.13 18.98
CA CYS A 361 21.73 13.44 18.82
C CYS A 361 22.71 14.63 18.85
N LYS A 362 23.85 14.45 19.52
CA LYS A 362 24.89 15.46 19.73
C LYS A 362 25.71 15.72 18.46
N ASP A 363 26.05 14.64 17.75
CA ASP A 363 27.06 14.69 16.69
C ASP A 363 26.45 14.72 15.28
N TYR A 364 25.14 14.46 15.17
CA TYR A 364 24.44 14.39 13.89
C TYR A 364 23.30 15.40 13.80
N ASN A 365 23.33 16.20 12.73
CA ASN A 365 22.27 17.12 12.36
C ASN A 365 21.38 16.49 11.28
N ASP A 366 20.33 17.21 10.89
CA ASP A 366 19.31 16.65 10.02
C ASP A 366 19.86 16.38 8.61
N GLY A 367 20.69 17.27 8.05
CA GLY A 367 21.33 17.07 6.75
C GLY A 367 22.33 15.91 6.70
N THR A 368 23.14 15.72 7.74
CA THR A 368 24.06 14.56 7.79
C THR A 368 23.31 13.23 7.93
N MET A 369 22.16 13.23 8.61
CA MET A 369 21.28 12.07 8.65
C MET A 369 20.69 11.74 7.27
N LEU A 370 20.31 12.76 6.48
CA LEU A 370 19.75 12.57 5.14
C LEU A 370 20.76 11.93 4.19
N LEU A 371 21.99 12.44 4.17
CA LEU A 371 23.06 11.86 3.36
C LEU A 371 23.37 10.41 3.78
N ARG A 372 23.43 10.14 5.09
CA ARG A 372 23.75 8.81 5.63
C ARG A 372 22.62 7.80 5.42
N MET A 373 21.38 8.26 5.34
CA MET A 373 20.23 7.40 5.06
C MET A 373 20.37 6.70 3.69
N GLY A 374 21.16 7.26 2.78
CA GLY A 374 21.38 6.67 1.46
C GLY A 374 20.08 6.60 0.66
N ILE A 375 19.21 7.61 0.83
CA ILE A 375 17.86 7.60 0.25
C ILE A 375 17.87 7.34 -1.25
N ARG A 376 18.87 7.87 -1.96
CA ARG A 376 19.12 7.68 -3.39
C ARG A 376 19.06 6.21 -3.84
N ASN A 377 19.58 5.29 -3.03
CA ASN A 377 19.66 3.85 -3.37
C ASN A 377 18.27 3.20 -3.38
N ASN A 378 17.26 3.91 -2.90
CA ASN A 378 15.90 3.43 -2.73
C ASN A 378 14.87 4.23 -3.54
N LEU A 379 15.30 5.31 -4.21
CA LEU A 379 14.45 6.13 -5.07
C LEU A 379 14.47 5.58 -6.49
N TYR A 380 13.30 5.54 -7.10
CA TYR A 380 13.14 5.37 -8.54
C TYR A 380 13.14 6.72 -9.25
N LYS A 381 13.50 6.76 -10.53
CA LYS A 381 13.59 8.00 -11.34
C LYS A 381 12.29 8.84 -11.37
N LEU A 382 11.13 8.22 -11.12
CA LEU A 382 9.83 8.90 -11.11
C LEU A 382 9.40 9.37 -9.71
N ASP A 383 10.12 9.00 -8.65
CA ASP A 383 9.77 9.38 -7.30
C ASP A 383 10.01 10.90 -7.12
N CYS A 384 9.06 11.67 -6.56
CA CYS A 384 9.42 12.92 -5.87
C CYS A 384 9.55 12.65 -4.38
N VAL A 385 10.48 13.35 -3.77
CA VAL A 385 10.80 13.40 -2.35
C VAL A 385 10.51 14.78 -1.81
N ALA A 386 9.47 14.91 -0.97
CA ALA A 386 9.26 16.12 -0.18
C ALA A 386 10.34 16.23 0.92
N LEU A 387 11.00 17.38 1.02
CA LEU A 387 12.08 17.72 1.96
C LEU A 387 11.80 19.05 2.70
N ASP A 388 12.06 19.06 4.02
CA ASP A 388 11.90 20.26 4.85
C ASP A 388 12.99 21.27 4.45
N ASP A 389 12.75 22.55 4.72
CA ASP A 389 13.49 23.68 4.14
C ASP A 389 15.01 23.61 4.39
N GLY A 390 15.47 23.05 5.51
CA GLY A 390 16.90 22.92 5.80
C GLY A 390 17.65 21.84 5.00
N TYR A 391 16.93 20.95 4.30
CA TYR A 391 17.53 19.85 3.56
C TYR A 391 17.95 20.23 2.13
N ASN A 392 17.41 21.33 1.59
CA ASN A 392 17.75 21.79 0.23
C ASN A 392 19.26 22.02 0.04
N LEU A 393 19.97 22.45 1.08
CA LEU A 393 21.42 22.66 1.12
C LEU A 393 22.23 21.38 0.88
N PHE A 394 21.60 20.22 0.93
CA PHE A 394 22.24 18.91 0.79
C PHE A 394 21.85 18.19 -0.50
N ILE A 395 20.94 18.75 -1.33
CA ILE A 395 20.47 18.10 -2.56
C ILE A 395 21.61 17.95 -3.58
N SER A 396 22.44 18.99 -3.77
CA SER A 396 23.60 18.88 -4.67
C SER A 396 24.49 17.69 -4.32
N LYS A 397 24.79 17.50 -3.04
CA LYS A 397 25.59 16.36 -2.55
C LYS A 397 24.91 15.01 -2.75
N LEU A 398 23.57 14.96 -2.76
CA LEU A 398 22.83 13.74 -3.10
C LEU A 398 22.95 13.43 -4.61
N LEU A 399 22.92 14.47 -5.45
CA LEU A 399 22.92 14.39 -6.91
C LEU A 399 24.32 14.19 -7.52
N ASP A 400 25.38 14.75 -6.93
CA ASP A 400 26.78 14.65 -7.38
C ASP A 400 27.30 13.19 -7.50
N SER A 401 26.49 12.23 -7.09
CA SER A 401 26.84 10.83 -6.96
C SER A 401 25.83 9.87 -7.62
N ALA A 402 24.86 10.39 -8.39
CA ALA A 402 23.77 9.61 -8.99
C ALA A 402 23.49 10.03 -10.45
N ASP A 403 23.56 9.07 -11.38
CA ASP A 403 23.32 9.32 -12.81
C ASP A 403 21.82 9.37 -13.19
N GLU A 404 20.93 8.86 -12.34
CA GLU A 404 19.50 8.67 -12.67
C GLU A 404 18.52 9.63 -11.96
N LEU A 405 18.97 10.36 -10.93
CA LEU A 405 18.13 11.31 -10.19
C LEU A 405 18.46 12.74 -10.59
N GLN A 406 17.46 13.61 -10.59
CA GLN A 406 17.58 15.03 -10.92
C GLN A 406 16.98 15.90 -9.81
N TYR A 407 17.18 17.22 -9.91
CA TYR A 407 16.65 18.18 -8.92
C TYR A 407 15.12 18.10 -8.82
N GLU A 408 14.45 17.75 -9.91
CA GLU A 408 13.00 17.59 -10.03
C GLU A 408 12.46 16.44 -9.16
N ASN A 409 13.32 15.50 -8.74
CA ASN A 409 12.94 14.46 -7.79
C ASN A 409 12.85 14.97 -6.34
N PHE A 410 13.22 16.23 -6.08
CA PHE A 410 13.22 16.81 -4.74
C PHE A 410 12.32 18.03 -4.71
N CYS A 411 11.32 17.98 -3.84
CA CYS A 411 10.32 19.03 -3.69
C CYS A 411 10.52 19.65 -2.28
N TYR A 412 10.61 20.97 -2.14
CA TYR A 412 10.77 21.66 -0.84
C TYR A 412 10.04 23.01 -0.83
N PRO A 413 9.72 23.60 0.35
CA PRO A 413 9.01 24.87 0.44
C PRO A 413 9.71 26.02 -0.31
N ILE A 414 8.92 26.89 -0.94
CA ILE A 414 9.41 28.09 -1.63
C ILE A 414 9.64 29.21 -0.62
N ARG A 415 10.86 29.76 -0.61
CA ARG A 415 11.26 30.90 0.22
C ARG A 415 11.75 32.04 -0.66
N LYS A 416 11.37 33.26 -0.31
CA LYS A 416 11.90 34.49 -0.91
C LYS A 416 12.64 35.33 0.12
N MET A 417 13.48 36.25 -0.35
CA MET A 417 14.16 37.21 0.51
C MET A 417 13.15 38.03 1.32
N ARG A 418 13.56 38.42 2.53
CA ARG A 418 12.74 39.24 3.43
C ARG A 418 12.27 40.50 2.70
N GLY A 419 10.97 40.76 2.69
CA GLY A 419 10.36 41.91 2.01
C GLY A 419 9.81 41.61 0.61
N ILE A 420 10.09 40.44 0.03
CA ILE A 420 9.46 40.00 -1.22
C ILE A 420 8.29 39.07 -0.89
N ALA A 421 7.09 39.46 -1.32
CA ALA A 421 5.89 38.65 -1.12
C ALA A 421 5.92 37.38 -2.00
N LEU A 422 5.41 36.29 -1.43
CA LEU A 422 5.08 35.10 -2.22
C LEU A 422 3.88 35.40 -3.12
N THR A 423 3.89 34.86 -4.34
CA THR A 423 2.71 34.85 -5.20
C THR A 423 1.64 33.95 -4.59
N GLU A 424 0.37 34.09 -5.02
CA GLU A 424 -0.71 33.23 -4.53
C GLU A 424 -0.45 31.74 -4.84
N GLU A 425 0.16 31.45 -5.99
CA GLU A 425 0.57 30.08 -6.37
C GLU A 425 1.64 29.52 -5.44
N GLU A 426 2.65 30.32 -5.07
CA GLU A 426 3.70 29.91 -4.14
C GLU A 426 3.17 29.73 -2.71
N LYS A 427 2.20 30.56 -2.29
CA LYS A 427 1.51 30.39 -1.01
C LYS A 427 0.73 29.08 -0.99
N ALA A 428 -0.06 28.80 -2.03
CA ALA A 428 -0.81 27.56 -2.16
C ALA A 428 0.14 26.34 -2.12
N TYR A 429 1.23 26.38 -2.90
CA TYR A 429 2.27 25.34 -2.86
C TYR A 429 2.85 25.13 -1.45
N ASN A 430 3.17 26.20 -0.73
CA ASN A 430 3.69 26.09 0.63
C ASN A 430 2.66 25.57 1.64
N GLU A 431 1.37 25.88 1.48
CA GLU A 431 0.29 25.36 2.31
C GLU A 431 0.17 23.83 2.15
N ILE A 432 0.23 23.37 0.91
CA ILE A 432 0.28 21.96 0.54
C ILE A 432 1.48 21.27 1.20
N PHE A 433 2.66 21.87 1.09
CA PHE A 433 3.88 21.40 1.76
C PHE A 433 3.71 21.30 3.27
N GLY A 434 3.12 22.32 3.88
CA GLY A 434 2.77 22.32 5.30
C GLY A 434 1.91 21.12 5.70
N SER A 435 0.99 20.69 4.84
CA SER A 435 0.13 19.52 5.12
C SER A 435 0.93 18.21 5.20
N PHE A 436 1.98 18.02 4.40
CA PHE A 436 2.85 16.83 4.47
C PHE A 436 3.60 16.76 5.79
N ARG A 437 4.14 17.90 6.22
CA ARG A 437 4.78 18.01 7.53
C ARG A 437 3.80 17.65 8.66
N SER A 438 2.58 18.17 8.63
CA SER A 438 1.55 17.84 9.63
C SER A 438 1.18 16.36 9.65
N ARG A 439 1.13 15.68 8.50
CA ARG A 439 0.88 14.23 8.42
C ARG A 439 1.98 13.42 9.08
N ILE A 440 3.22 13.81 8.86
CA ILE A 440 4.40 13.15 9.45
C ILE A 440 4.40 13.36 10.96
N GLU A 441 4.21 14.60 11.43
CA GLU A 441 4.08 14.89 12.86
C GLU A 441 2.93 14.07 13.50
N SER A 442 1.82 13.90 12.78
CA SER A 442 0.71 13.03 13.20
C SER A 442 1.08 11.54 13.26
N TYR A 443 1.83 11.03 12.28
CA TYR A 443 2.38 9.67 12.33
C TYR A 443 3.20 9.46 13.60
N PHE A 444 4.07 10.41 13.95
CA PHE A 444 4.88 10.31 15.15
C PHE A 444 4.07 10.44 16.44
N GLY A 445 3.04 11.27 16.45
CA GLY A 445 2.07 11.30 17.54
C GLY A 445 1.42 9.93 17.76
N GLU A 446 0.97 9.28 16.69
CA GLU A 446 0.37 7.94 16.74
C GLU A 446 1.39 6.85 17.12
N MET A 447 2.62 6.94 16.61
CA MET A 447 3.74 6.07 16.94
C MET A 447 4.02 6.10 18.45
N GLN A 448 4.06 7.30 19.04
CA GLN A 448 4.31 7.49 20.47
C GLN A 448 3.13 7.07 21.35
N SER A 449 1.89 7.27 20.90
CA SER A 449 0.69 6.83 21.63
C SER A 449 0.52 5.32 21.60
N THR A 450 0.84 4.69 20.47
CA THR A 450 0.79 3.23 20.31
C THR A 450 1.96 2.57 21.05
N PHE A 451 3.18 3.06 20.84
CA PHE A 451 4.40 2.55 21.43
C PHE A 451 5.01 3.56 22.38
N THR A 452 4.55 3.54 23.63
CA THR A 452 4.99 4.46 24.68
C THR A 452 6.50 4.39 24.93
N LYS A 453 7.16 3.29 24.53
CA LYS A 453 8.62 3.18 24.50
C LYS A 453 9.30 4.31 23.69
N PHE A 454 8.71 4.77 22.60
CA PHE A 454 9.28 5.85 21.78
C PHE A 454 8.73 7.23 22.13
N SER A 455 7.90 7.34 23.17
CA SER A 455 7.34 8.61 23.61
C SER A 455 8.39 9.54 24.24
N HIS A 456 8.07 10.83 24.26
CA HIS A 456 8.86 11.81 25.01
C HIS A 456 8.59 11.78 26.52
N THR A 457 7.67 10.98 27.04
CA THR A 457 7.36 10.95 28.48
C THR A 457 8.22 9.95 29.22
N VAL A 458 8.64 8.86 28.57
CA VAL A 458 9.50 7.83 29.17
C VAL A 458 10.97 8.10 28.87
N VAL A 459 11.81 8.06 29.91
CA VAL A 459 13.27 8.09 29.75
C VAL A 459 13.73 6.70 29.31
N ASN A 460 13.85 6.49 28.00
CA ASN A 460 14.43 5.26 27.46
C ASN A 460 15.92 5.45 27.19
N LYS A 461 16.75 5.15 28.20
CA LYS A 461 18.19 4.96 27.98
C LYS A 461 18.39 3.66 27.21
N VAL A 462 18.41 3.73 25.88
CA VAL A 462 18.80 2.58 25.07
C VAL A 462 20.31 2.57 24.99
N ALA A 463 20.94 1.55 25.56
CA ALA A 463 22.40 1.46 25.66
C ALA A 463 23.06 1.16 24.30
N GLU A 464 22.36 0.44 23.41
CA GLU A 464 22.91 -0.06 22.16
C GLU A 464 22.10 0.41 20.94
N LYS A 465 22.83 0.96 19.97
CA LYS A 465 22.30 1.52 18.72
C LYS A 465 21.57 0.46 17.89
N GLU A 466 22.10 -0.75 17.85
CA GLU A 466 21.60 -1.89 17.07
C GLU A 466 20.25 -2.37 17.62
N THR A 467 20.16 -2.53 18.95
CA THR A 467 18.92 -2.86 19.65
C THR A 467 17.86 -1.80 19.41
N PHE A 468 18.21 -0.50 19.50
CA PHE A 468 17.29 0.59 19.17
C PHE A 468 16.77 0.47 17.74
N SER A 469 17.68 0.21 16.78
CA SER A 469 17.30 0.13 15.36
C SER A 469 16.29 -0.98 15.09
N VAL A 470 16.49 -2.17 15.67
CA VAL A 470 15.56 -3.30 15.51
C VAL A 470 14.21 -2.98 16.14
N GLN A 471 14.21 -2.48 17.38
CA GLN A 471 12.98 -2.10 18.09
C GLN A 471 12.17 -1.06 17.32
N TYR A 472 12.86 -0.03 16.79
CA TYR A 472 12.24 1.07 16.09
C TYR A 472 11.66 0.63 14.74
N LYS A 473 12.43 -0.13 13.94
CA LYS A 473 11.94 -0.69 12.66
C LYS A 473 10.78 -1.65 12.85
N LEU A 474 10.84 -2.51 13.88
CA LEU A 474 9.72 -3.39 14.21
C LEU A 474 8.45 -2.58 14.52
N ALA A 475 8.58 -1.50 15.29
CA ALA A 475 7.44 -0.67 15.63
C ALA A 475 6.85 0.04 14.39
N CYS A 476 7.70 0.55 13.48
CA CYS A 476 7.28 1.05 12.17
C CYS A 476 6.56 -0.02 11.34
N LEU A 477 7.08 -1.24 11.31
CA LEU A 477 6.50 -2.34 10.54
C LEU A 477 5.09 -2.69 11.05
N LEU A 478 4.92 -2.80 12.37
CA LEU A 478 3.63 -3.08 12.98
C LEU A 478 2.62 -1.95 12.78
N MET A 479 3.07 -0.69 12.81
CA MET A 479 2.23 0.46 12.44
C MET A 479 1.76 0.38 10.98
N ASN A 480 2.65 0.05 10.05
CA ASN A 480 2.29 -0.10 8.64
C ASN A 480 1.25 -1.21 8.43
N ILE A 481 1.39 -2.35 9.11
CA ILE A 481 0.41 -3.44 9.02
C ILE A 481 -0.92 -3.00 9.59
N LYS A 482 -0.94 -2.37 10.78
CA LYS A 482 -2.16 -1.84 11.40
C LYS A 482 -2.91 -0.89 10.46
N ARG A 483 -2.17 0.03 9.83
CA ARG A 483 -2.74 0.98 8.86
C ARG A 483 -3.22 0.30 7.59
N SER A 484 -2.47 -0.65 7.06
CA SER A 484 -2.84 -1.40 5.86
C SER A 484 -4.13 -2.19 6.08
N VAL A 485 -4.28 -2.83 7.25
CA VAL A 485 -5.52 -3.51 7.66
C VAL A 485 -6.70 -2.54 7.66
N ALA A 486 -6.54 -1.35 8.25
CA ALA A 486 -7.59 -0.33 8.30
C ALA A 486 -7.92 0.24 6.90
N LEU A 487 -6.90 0.58 6.10
CA LEU A 487 -7.07 1.13 4.75
C LEU A 487 -7.77 0.16 3.80
N ARG A 488 -7.56 -1.15 3.99
CA ARG A 488 -8.06 -2.21 3.10
C ARG A 488 -9.24 -2.98 3.67
N ASN A 489 -9.68 -2.68 4.90
CA ASN A 489 -10.70 -3.44 5.62
C ASN A 489 -10.41 -4.95 5.62
N ILE A 490 -9.17 -5.35 5.91
CA ILE A 490 -8.79 -6.76 5.96
C ILE A 490 -9.54 -7.42 7.14
N PRO A 491 -10.36 -8.46 6.89
CA PRO A 491 -11.09 -9.13 7.95
C PRO A 491 -10.15 -9.90 8.87
N THR A 492 -10.50 -9.95 10.15
CA THR A 492 -9.84 -10.85 11.11
C THR A 492 -10.56 -12.19 11.10
N GLU A 493 -9.81 -13.27 10.95
CA GLU A 493 -10.31 -14.64 10.98
C GLU A 493 -10.07 -15.30 12.35
N GLN A 494 -10.76 -16.40 12.62
CA GLN A 494 -10.73 -17.05 13.94
C GLN A 494 -9.32 -17.52 14.32
N HIS A 495 -8.52 -18.01 13.37
CA HIS A 495 -7.16 -18.47 13.64
C HIS A 495 -6.17 -17.32 13.90
N HIS A 496 -6.52 -16.06 13.60
CA HIS A 496 -5.69 -14.91 13.97
C HIS A 496 -5.80 -14.56 15.46
N MET A 497 -6.83 -15.04 16.14
CA MET A 497 -7.13 -14.70 17.53
C MET A 497 -6.19 -15.42 18.52
N LEU A 498 -5.90 -14.76 19.65
CA LEU A 498 -4.78 -15.03 20.57
C LEU A 498 -5.21 -15.61 21.92
#